data_AF-A0A4S4M0H2-F1
#
_entry.id   AF-A0A4S4M0H2-F1
#
_cell.length_a   1.000
_cell.length_b   1.000
_cell.length_c   1.000
_cell.angle_alpha   90.00
_cell.angle_beta   90.00
_cell.angle_gamma   90.00
#
_symmetry.space_group_name_H-M   'P 1'
#
loop_
_entity.id
_entity.type
_entity.pdbx_description
1 polymer ?
#
loop_
_entity_poly.entity_id
_entity_poly.type
_entity_poly.pdbx_seq_one_letter_code
_entity_poly.pdbx_strand_id
1 'polypeptide(L)'
;MCQKCLGTGHFTYQCKNTRPYVSRPSRTEQLEKPHLLAKMKAEGKPSVEVPEEFKQKKGTANRILEAKEKERSEKEPERKKAKRCVWSSLHETSD
;
A
#
# COMPACT_ATOMS: atom_id res chain seq x y z
N MET A 1 -45.70 1.42 -7.61
CA MET A 1 -44.62 0.44 -7.86
C MET A 1 -44.93 -0.83 -7.11
N CYS A 2 -44.90 -1.98 -7.78
CA CYS A 2 -45.10 -3.28 -7.16
C CYS A 2 -43.77 -3.79 -6.59
N GLN A 3 -43.70 -4.06 -5.28
CA GLN A 3 -42.48 -4.53 -4.61
C GLN A 3 -42.01 -5.95 -5.05
N LYS A 4 -42.91 -6.75 -5.66
CA LYS A 4 -42.58 -8.10 -6.12
C LYS A 4 -41.86 -8.09 -7.47
N CYS A 5 -42.38 -7.37 -8.45
CA CYS A 5 -41.87 -7.38 -9.82
C CYS A 5 -41.17 -6.09 -10.24
N LEU A 6 -41.14 -5.07 -9.38
CA LEU A 6 -40.57 -3.74 -9.65
C LEU A 6 -41.24 -2.98 -10.82
N GLY A 7 -42.42 -3.41 -11.24
CA GLY A 7 -43.23 -2.74 -12.27
C GLY A 7 -44.24 -1.75 -11.71
N THR A 8 -44.72 -0.84 -12.55
CA THR A 8 -45.81 0.10 -12.25
C THR A 8 -47.17 -0.46 -12.69
N GLY A 9 -48.28 0.07 -12.15
CA GLY A 9 -49.64 -0.25 -12.62
C GLY A 9 -50.40 -1.34 -11.87
N HIS A 10 -49.85 -1.94 -10.81
CA HIS A 10 -50.58 -2.88 -9.94
C HIS A 10 -50.02 -2.91 -8.52
N PHE A 11 -50.82 -3.44 -7.59
CA PHE A 11 -50.43 -3.69 -6.21
C PHE A 11 -49.84 -5.10 -6.03
N THR A 12 -49.10 -5.32 -4.95
CA THR A 12 -48.37 -6.57 -4.67
C THR A 12 -49.27 -7.82 -4.59
N TYR A 13 -50.55 -7.66 -4.24
CA TYR A 13 -51.51 -8.77 -4.17
C TYR A 13 -52.08 -9.18 -5.54
N GLN A 14 -52.04 -8.29 -6.54
CA GLN A 14 -52.48 -8.57 -7.92
C GLN A 14 -51.32 -9.01 -8.83
N CYS A 15 -50.09 -9.00 -8.31
CA CYS A 15 -48.88 -9.27 -9.09
C CYS A 15 -48.81 -10.76 -9.50
N LYS A 16 -48.96 -11.01 -10.81
CA LYS A 16 -48.78 -12.33 -11.44
C LYS A 16 -47.35 -12.59 -11.93
N ASN A 17 -46.51 -11.55 -12.00
CA ASN A 17 -45.13 -11.68 -12.43
C ASN A 17 -44.25 -12.29 -11.32
N THR A 18 -43.28 -13.10 -11.72
CA THR A 18 -42.24 -13.64 -10.84
C THR A 18 -41.28 -12.54 -10.39
N ARG A 19 -40.58 -12.75 -9.27
CA ARG A 19 -39.55 -11.82 -8.77
C ARG A 19 -38.36 -11.84 -9.74
N PRO A 20 -38.04 -10.74 -10.44
CA PRO A 20 -36.85 -10.68 -11.26
C PRO A 20 -35.61 -10.72 -10.36
N TYR A 21 -34.63 -11.53 -10.73
CA TYR A 21 -33.31 -11.47 -10.10
C TYR A 21 -32.55 -10.28 -10.68
N VAL A 22 -32.23 -9.31 -9.83
CA VAL A 22 -31.43 -8.14 -10.21
C VAL A 22 -30.02 -8.36 -9.66
N SER A 23 -29.06 -8.59 -10.55
CA SER A 23 -27.65 -8.66 -10.15
C SER A 23 -27.22 -7.31 -9.60
N ARG A 24 -26.62 -7.34 -8.41
CA ARG A 24 -26.03 -6.15 -7.80
C ARG A 24 -24.57 -6.12 -8.22
N PRO A 25 -24.10 -5.07 -8.91
CA PRO A 25 -22.69 -4.96 -9.26
C PRO A 25 -21.87 -4.90 -7.97
N SER A 26 -20.72 -5.57 -7.99
CA SER A 26 -19.81 -5.56 -6.85
C SER A 26 -19.26 -4.15 -6.59
N ARG A 27 -18.75 -3.90 -5.37
CA ARG A 27 -18.17 -2.59 -5.02
C ARG A 27 -17.04 -2.17 -5.98
N THR A 28 -16.23 -3.12 -6.43
CA THR A 28 -15.14 -2.88 -7.40
C THR A 28 -15.69 -2.57 -8.79
N GLU A 29 -16.66 -3.35 -9.26
CA GLU A 29 -17.33 -3.14 -10.55
C GLU A 29 -18.08 -1.80 -10.62
N GLN A 30 -18.56 -1.27 -9.49
CA GLN A 30 -19.10 0.07 -9.42
C GLN A 30 -18.04 1.15 -9.66
N LEU A 31 -16.83 0.98 -9.12
CA LEU A 31 -15.73 1.94 -9.27
C LEU A 31 -15.13 1.93 -10.68
N GLU A 32 -15.23 0.82 -11.40
CA GLU A 32 -14.75 0.66 -12.78
C GLU A 32 -15.61 1.37 -13.82
N LYS A 33 -16.77 1.93 -13.43
CA LYS A 33 -17.65 2.66 -14.36
C LYS A 33 -16.91 3.86 -14.96
N PRO A 34 -16.93 4.05 -16.29
CA PRO A 34 -16.11 5.07 -16.97
C PRO A 34 -16.43 6.50 -16.50
N HIS A 35 -17.69 6.78 -16.18
CA HIS A 35 -18.10 8.08 -15.65
C HIS A 35 -17.55 8.36 -14.24
N LEU A 36 -17.47 7.34 -13.38
CA LEU A 36 -16.89 7.49 -12.04
C LEU A 36 -15.37 7.56 -12.11
N LEU A 37 -14.73 6.77 -13.00
CA LEU A 37 -13.30 6.88 -13.26
C LEU A 37 -12.91 8.24 -13.81
N ALA A 38 -13.70 8.82 -14.72
CA ALA A 38 -13.43 10.15 -15.26
C ALA A 38 -13.50 11.22 -14.17
N LYS A 39 -14.51 11.16 -13.29
CA LYS A 39 -14.62 12.04 -12.12
C LYS A 39 -13.47 11.83 -11.15
N MET A 40 -13.16 10.58 -10.79
CA MET A 40 -12.03 10.26 -9.91
C MET A 40 -10.67 10.66 -10.49
N LYS A 41 -10.49 10.67 -11.82
CA LYS A 41 -9.25 11.14 -12.46
C LYS A 41 -9.19 12.66 -12.55
N ALA A 42 -10.33 13.31 -12.76
CA ALA A 42 -10.42 14.77 -12.79
C ALA A 42 -10.26 15.37 -11.38
N GLU A 43 -10.93 14.78 -10.39
CA GLU A 43 -10.84 15.11 -8.96
C GLU A 43 -9.57 14.52 -8.31
N GLY A 44 -8.96 13.53 -8.94
CA GLY A 44 -7.74 12.84 -8.48
C GLY A 44 -6.44 13.50 -8.92
N LYS A 45 -6.48 14.75 -9.42
CA LYS A 45 -5.30 15.60 -9.37
C LYS A 45 -5.13 16.01 -7.90
N PRO A 46 -4.18 15.43 -7.14
CA PRO A 46 -3.96 15.87 -5.77
C PRO A 46 -3.70 17.38 -5.80
N SER A 47 -4.37 18.13 -4.92
CA SER A 47 -4.18 19.58 -4.79
C SER A 47 -2.74 19.95 -4.43
N VAL A 48 -1.98 18.97 -3.95
CA VAL A 48 -0.57 19.09 -3.61
C VAL A 48 0.25 18.40 -4.71
N GLU A 49 1.08 19.19 -5.39
CA GLU A 49 2.10 18.66 -6.30
C GLU A 49 2.99 17.68 -5.52
N VAL A 50 3.08 16.45 -6.01
CA VAL A 50 3.92 15.41 -5.38
C VAL A 50 5.36 15.92 -5.34
N PRO A 51 5.94 16.14 -4.13
CA PRO A 51 7.30 16.64 -4.00
C PRO A 51 8.29 15.74 -4.74
N GLU A 52 9.35 16.33 -5.27
CA GLU A 52 10.34 15.61 -6.09
C GLU A 52 11.00 14.43 -5.35
N GLU A 53 11.05 14.52 -4.01
CA GLU A 53 11.38 13.45 -3.06
C GLU A 53 10.61 12.14 -3.29
N PHE A 54 9.34 12.22 -3.69
CA PHE A 54 8.45 11.06 -3.91
C PHE A 54 8.45 10.55 -5.35
N LYS A 55 9.04 11.29 -6.30
CA LYS A 55 9.18 10.86 -7.70
C LYS A 55 10.37 9.90 -7.86
N GLN A 56 11.31 9.91 -6.92
CA GLN A 56 12.43 8.99 -6.91
C GLN A 56 11.97 7.60 -6.42
N LYS A 57 12.17 6.58 -7.25
CA LYS A 57 11.79 5.17 -6.95
C LYS A 57 12.49 4.58 -5.73
N LYS A 58 13.60 5.20 -5.30
CA LYS A 58 14.30 4.82 -4.07
C LYS A 58 13.62 5.53 -2.90
N GLY A 59 12.80 4.80 -2.17
CA GLY A 59 12.15 5.33 -0.97
C GLY A 59 13.16 5.73 0.13
N THR A 60 12.67 6.47 1.11
CA THR A 60 13.39 6.87 2.33
C THR A 60 14.03 5.68 3.06
N ALA A 61 13.42 4.50 3.00
CA ALA A 61 13.96 3.27 3.60
C ALA A 61 15.36 2.90 3.07
N ASN A 62 15.59 3.03 1.76
CA ASN A 62 16.89 2.71 1.16
C ASN A 62 17.97 3.69 1.61
N ARG A 63 17.63 4.99 1.74
CA ARG A 63 18.55 6.02 2.26
C ARG A 63 18.97 5.73 3.70
N ILE A 64 18.03 5.27 4.53
CA ILE A 64 18.30 4.92 5.94
C ILE A 64 19.19 3.67 6.04
N LEU A 65 18.95 2.66 5.21
CA LEU A 65 19.76 1.44 5.19
C LEU A 65 21.19 1.72 4.70
N GLU A 66 21.35 2.47 3.61
CA GLU A 66 22.67 2.88 3.09
C GLU A 66 23.46 3.69 4.13
N ALA A 67 22.81 4.59 4.87
CA ALA A 67 23.48 5.37 5.93
C ALA A 67 23.98 4.48 7.09
N LYS A 68 23.14 3.53 7.55
CA LYS A 68 23.51 2.59 8.63
C LYS A 68 24.61 1.62 8.21
N GLU A 69 24.61 1.21 6.94
CA GLU A 69 25.64 0.32 6.41
C GLU A 69 27.00 1.03 6.30
N LYS A 70 27.01 2.30 5.87
CA LYS A 70 28.21 3.15 5.89
C LYS A 70 28.76 3.30 7.30
N GLU A 71 27.93 3.64 8.27
CA GLU A 71 28.34 3.75 9.68
C GLU A 71 28.94 2.43 10.22
N ARG A 72 28.36 1.29 9.84
CA ARG A 72 28.89 -0.04 10.20
C ARG A 72 30.25 -0.31 9.55
N SER A 73 30.44 0.10 8.30
CA SER A 73 31.71 -0.07 7.58
C SER A 73 32.84 0.78 8.17
N GLU A 74 32.54 2.01 8.59
CA GLU A 74 33.50 2.93 9.22
C GLU A 74 33.96 2.44 10.59
N LYS A 75 33.06 1.83 11.36
CA LYS A 75 33.37 1.25 12.69
C LYS A 75 34.01 -0.15 12.61
N GLU A 76 34.04 -0.78 11.43
CA GLU A 76 34.62 -2.11 11.23
C GLU A 76 36.13 -2.20 11.54
N PRO A 77 37.01 -1.28 11.07
CA PRO A 77 38.44 -1.34 11.36
C PRO A 77 38.74 -1.19 12.86
N GLU A 78 38.03 -0.31 13.55
CA GLU A 78 38.18 -0.10 14.99
C GLU A 78 37.79 -1.37 15.77
N ARG A 79 36.65 -1.98 15.42
CA ARG A 79 36.20 -3.24 16.02
C ARG A 79 37.18 -4.39 15.76
N LYS A 80 37.78 -4.45 14.57
CA LYS A 80 38.83 -5.46 14.24
C LYS A 80 40.11 -5.24 15.04
N LYS A 81 40.52 -3.99 15.25
CA LYS A 81 41.69 -3.65 16.08
C LYS A 81 41.45 -4.00 17.55
N ALA A 82 40.28 -3.64 18.09
CA ALA A 82 39.88 -3.99 19.46
C ALA A 82 39.87 -5.51 19.68
N LYS A 83 39.27 -6.29 18.76
CA LYS A 83 39.27 -7.76 18.83
C LYS A 83 40.67 -8.37 18.80
N ARG A 84 41.58 -7.78 18.01
CA ARG A 84 42.97 -8.25 17.91
C ARG A 84 43.75 -7.99 19.20
N CYS A 85 43.58 -6.82 19.81
CA CYS A 85 44.18 -6.52 21.12
C CYS A 85 43.66 -7.47 22.21
N VAL A 86 42.36 -7.76 22.22
CA VAL A 86 41.75 -8.71 23.18
C VAL A 86 42.31 -10.12 22.98
N TRP A 87 42.47 -10.59 21.74
CA TRP A 87 43.06 -11.89 21.44
C TRP A 87 44.53 -11.99 21.87
N SER A 88 45.32 -10.93 21.61
CA SER A 88 46.73 -10.87 22.01
C SER A 88 46.88 -10.96 23.54
N SER A 89 46.04 -10.24 24.27
CA SER A 89 46.07 -10.25 25.74
C SER A 89 45.68 -11.59 26.35
N LEU A 90 44.81 -12.37 25.69
CA LEU A 90 44.43 -13.71 26.17
C LEU A 90 45.57 -14.73 26.03
N HIS A 91 46.29 -14.65 24.90
CA HIS A 91 47.36 -15.60 24.60
C HIS A 91 48.58 -15.37 25.49
N GLU A 92 48.87 -14.11 25.84
CA GLU A 92 49.98 -13.72 26.71
C GLU A 92 49.77 -14.10 28.19
N THR A 93 48.54 -14.43 28.59
CA THR A 93 48.21 -14.89 29.95
C THR A 93 48.19 -16.41 30.12
N SER A 94 48.54 -17.18 29.07
CA SER A 94 48.51 -18.65 29.07
C SER A 94 49.89 -19.33 28.99
N ASP A 95 50.98 -18.56 28.90
CA ASP A 95 52.37 -18.99 29.14
C ASP A 95 52.82 -18.55 30.55
#